data_AF-A0A7C2RJ51-F1
#
_entry.id   AF-A0A7C2RJ51-F1
#
_cell.length_a   1.000
_cell.length_b   1.000
_cell.length_c   1.000
_cell.angle_alpha   90.00
_cell.angle_beta   90.00
_cell.angle_gamma   90.00
#
_symmetry.space_group_name_H-M   'P 1'
#
loop_
_entity.id
_entity.type
_entity.pdbx_description
1 polymer ?
#
loop_
_entity_poly.entity_id
_entity_poly.type
_entity_poly.pdbx_seq_one_letter_code
_entity_poly.pdbx_strand_id
1 'polypeptide(L)'
;DDQTMLFIVSDHGANSFYRRFLINHWLHYQGWLALVRGAKLTPVQQVVRYLKRRTWFYNLAQQATRALPFFQKSRFGYKPVGLSWRLQIINWSRTQAFYVNGLGIRLNLRGREPQGIVKPDEYETVCDQIIRDLQAVRDPASGAPVYAAVHRREAVYHGPYLEQAADIILEEHTLNPDARLNFSTSGALYPHRLDELFAIKRLPGDHDWEGILLAAGPGIRAGASVTGARLMDLAPTILYTLGLPIPQDMDGTVLIDLFDETFIRQQPIAYCETTAEPEQVFEPYEADELVEQRLRELGYFE
;
A
#
# COMPACT_ATOMS: atom_id res chain seq x y z
N ASP A 1 22.51 19.60 18.84
CA ASP A 1 23.32 19.97 20.03
C ASP A 1 23.07 18.92 21.12
N ASP A 2 23.66 19.08 22.31
CA ASP A 2 23.50 18.14 23.45
C ASP A 2 22.09 18.18 24.07
N GLN A 3 21.16 18.96 23.53
CA GLN A 3 19.74 19.01 23.93
C GLN A 3 18.82 18.42 22.86
N THR A 4 19.38 18.01 21.71
CA THR A 4 18.60 17.48 20.58
C THR A 4 18.37 15.98 20.76
N MET A 5 17.11 15.56 20.68
CA MET A 5 16.75 14.16 20.52
C MET A 5 16.52 13.84 19.04
N LEU A 6 17.22 12.82 18.54
CA LEU A 6 17.17 12.35 17.18
C LEU A 6 16.40 11.03 17.12
N PHE A 7 15.39 10.98 16.26
CA PHE A 7 14.72 9.75 15.85
C PHE A 7 15.02 9.50 14.37
N ILE A 8 15.52 8.30 14.05
CA ILE A 8 15.63 7.81 12.67
C ILE A 8 14.62 6.68 12.54
N VAL A 9 13.70 6.86 11.60
CA VAL A 9 12.56 5.98 11.42
C VAL A 9 12.46 5.59 9.95
N SER A 10 12.10 4.35 9.68
CA SER A 10 11.62 3.92 8.37
C SER A 10 10.09 3.85 8.37
N ASP A 11 9.46 4.34 7.31
CA ASP A 11 8.01 4.22 7.09
C ASP A 11 7.58 2.76 6.87
N HIS A 12 8.49 1.92 6.38
CA HIS A 12 8.31 0.48 6.23
C HIS A 12 9.64 -0.28 6.32
N GLY A 13 9.57 -1.60 6.42
CA GLY A 13 10.70 -2.50 6.24
C GLY A 13 11.10 -2.69 4.78
N ALA A 14 12.06 -3.59 4.56
CA ALA A 14 12.49 -3.99 3.23
C ALA A 14 12.76 -5.49 3.18
N ASN A 15 12.35 -6.12 2.10
CA ASN A 15 12.57 -7.54 1.89
C ASN A 15 12.82 -7.90 0.42
N SER A 16 13.49 -9.03 0.22
CA SER A 16 13.71 -9.65 -1.08
C SER A 16 12.69 -10.76 -1.36
N PHE A 17 12.17 -10.78 -2.58
CA PHE A 17 11.31 -11.84 -3.08
C PHE A 17 11.80 -12.35 -4.42
N TYR A 18 11.51 -13.60 -4.75
CA TYR A 18 11.95 -14.18 -6.02
C TYR A 18 10.87 -14.13 -7.10
N ARG A 19 9.63 -14.44 -6.73
CA ARG A 19 8.49 -14.50 -7.65
C ARG A 19 7.40 -13.54 -7.27
N ARG A 20 6.71 -13.08 -8.30
CA ARG A 20 5.55 -12.23 -8.21
C ARG A 20 4.32 -12.98 -8.65
N PHE A 21 3.31 -13.03 -7.81
CA PHE A 21 2.01 -13.57 -8.16
C PHE A 21 1.16 -12.51 -8.87
N LEU A 22 0.69 -12.84 -10.07
CA LEU A 22 -0.11 -11.96 -10.91
C LEU A 22 -1.59 -12.16 -10.59
N ILE A 23 -2.03 -11.61 -9.46
CA ILE A 23 -3.35 -11.89 -8.89
C ILE A 23 -4.52 -11.55 -9.81
N ASN A 24 -4.43 -10.48 -10.62
CA ASN A 24 -5.51 -10.17 -11.57
C ASN A 24 -5.56 -11.17 -12.74
N HIS A 25 -4.45 -11.84 -13.09
CA HIS A 25 -4.48 -12.98 -14.01
C HIS A 25 -5.14 -14.18 -13.35
N TRP A 26 -4.82 -14.43 -12.08
CA TRP A 26 -5.48 -15.51 -11.32
C TRP A 26 -6.99 -15.28 -11.17
N LEU A 27 -7.42 -14.06 -10.80
CA LEU A 27 -8.84 -13.70 -10.76
C LEU A 27 -9.50 -13.88 -12.13
N HIS A 28 -8.79 -13.59 -13.22
CA HIS A 28 -9.29 -13.83 -14.57
C HIS A 28 -9.43 -15.33 -14.87
N TYR A 29 -8.41 -16.11 -14.53
CA TYR A 29 -8.36 -17.56 -14.72
C TYR A 29 -9.49 -18.27 -13.93
N GLN A 30 -9.76 -17.83 -12.71
CA GLN A 30 -10.85 -18.35 -11.87
C GLN A 30 -12.24 -17.83 -12.29
N GLY A 31 -12.32 -16.89 -13.25
CA GLY A 31 -13.57 -16.33 -13.75
C GLY A 31 -14.14 -15.15 -12.94
N TRP A 32 -13.46 -14.71 -11.88
CA TRP A 32 -13.84 -13.53 -11.08
C TRP A 32 -13.65 -12.21 -11.83
N LEU A 33 -12.67 -12.15 -12.73
CA LEU A 33 -12.33 -10.95 -13.52
C LEU A 33 -12.53 -11.20 -15.02
N ALA A 34 -13.29 -10.33 -15.67
CA ALA A 34 -13.52 -10.40 -17.11
C ALA A 34 -12.72 -9.33 -17.85
N LEU A 35 -12.24 -9.66 -19.05
CA LEU A 35 -11.56 -8.71 -19.93
C LEU A 35 -12.44 -8.38 -21.14
N VAL A 36 -12.27 -7.17 -21.69
CA VAL A 36 -12.90 -6.76 -22.94
C VAL A 36 -12.30 -7.60 -24.07
N ARG A 37 -13.14 -8.31 -24.84
CA ARG A 37 -12.69 -9.12 -25.99
C ARG A 37 -12.00 -8.22 -27.02
N GLY A 38 -10.82 -8.64 -27.48
CA GLY A 38 -10.10 -7.95 -28.56
C GLY A 38 -9.34 -6.70 -28.13
N ALA A 39 -9.06 -6.51 -26.84
CA ALA A 39 -8.20 -5.44 -26.35
C ALA A 39 -6.78 -5.56 -26.93
N LYS A 40 -6.56 -4.97 -28.11
CA LYS A 40 -5.25 -4.80 -28.72
C LYS A 40 -4.61 -3.55 -28.12
N LEU A 41 -3.30 -3.62 -27.87
CA LEU A 41 -2.53 -2.42 -27.57
C LEU A 41 -2.75 -1.41 -28.71
N THR A 42 -3.09 -0.17 -28.37
CA THR A 42 -3.19 0.89 -29.38
C THR A 42 -1.82 1.04 -30.08
N PRO A 43 -1.77 1.53 -31.34
CA PRO A 43 -0.49 1.71 -32.05
C PRO A 43 0.54 2.49 -31.24
N VAL A 44 0.09 3.51 -30.50
CA VAL A 44 0.93 4.29 -29.57
C VAL A 44 1.49 3.42 -28.45
N GLN A 45 0.68 2.55 -27.84
CA GLN A 45 1.13 1.63 -26.79
C GLN A 45 2.14 0.60 -27.32
N GLN A 46 2.00 0.17 -28.58
CA GLN A 46 2.97 -0.73 -29.22
C GLN A 46 4.32 -0.03 -29.44
N VAL A 47 4.30 1.22 -29.91
CA VAL A 47 5.51 2.05 -30.06
C VAL A 47 6.16 2.32 -28.70
N VAL A 48 5.41 2.72 -27.68
CA VAL A 48 5.94 2.93 -26.32
C VAL A 48 6.53 1.64 -25.75
N ARG A 49 5.90 0.49 -25.96
CA ARG A 49 6.43 -0.82 -25.53
C ARG A 49 7.73 -1.18 -26.28
N TYR A 50 7.80 -0.92 -27.59
CA TYR A 50 8.99 -1.11 -28.40
C TYR A 50 10.15 -0.21 -27.92
N LEU A 51 9.87 1.06 -27.65
CA LEU A 51 10.86 2.02 -27.15
C LEU A 51 11.29 1.70 -25.71
N LYS A 52 10.39 1.25 -24.83
CA LYS A 52 10.71 0.80 -23.47
C LYS A 52 11.62 -0.44 -23.43
N ARG A 53 11.61 -1.27 -24.48
CA ARG A 53 12.54 -2.41 -24.62
C ARG A 53 13.95 -1.97 -25.02
N ARG A 54 14.13 -0.77 -25.57
CA ARG A 54 15.44 -0.16 -25.83
C ARG A 54 15.72 0.90 -24.76
N THR A 55 16.43 0.48 -23.72
CA THR A 55 16.78 1.30 -22.54
C THR A 55 17.28 2.70 -22.89
N TRP A 56 18.06 2.86 -23.95
CA TRP A 56 18.58 4.16 -24.40
C TRP A 56 17.49 5.15 -24.86
N PHE A 57 16.52 4.72 -25.68
CA PHE A 57 15.43 5.61 -26.14
C PHE A 57 14.48 5.98 -25.00
N TYR A 58 14.22 5.04 -24.09
CA TYR A 58 13.41 5.31 -22.90
C TYR A 58 14.09 6.30 -21.95
N ASN A 59 15.40 6.18 -21.76
CA ASN A 59 16.19 7.11 -20.94
C ASN A 59 16.30 8.49 -21.59
N LEU A 60 16.45 8.56 -22.91
CA LEU A 60 16.48 9.82 -23.66
C LEU A 60 15.11 10.52 -23.62
N ALA A 61 14.03 9.77 -23.83
CA ALA A 61 12.67 10.29 -23.71
C ALA A 61 12.36 10.74 -22.28
N GLN A 62 12.80 10.00 -21.25
CA GLN A 62 12.65 10.43 -19.85
C GLN A 62 13.39 11.74 -19.57
N GLN A 63 14.63 11.88 -20.04
CA GLN A 63 15.40 13.13 -19.89
C GLN A 63 14.72 14.30 -20.61
N ALA A 64 14.20 14.09 -21.82
CA ALA A 64 13.45 15.11 -22.55
C ALA A 64 12.15 15.51 -21.85
N THR A 65 11.39 14.53 -21.30
CA THR A 65 10.16 14.83 -20.54
C THR A 65 10.42 15.49 -19.19
N ARG A 66 11.60 15.29 -18.58
CA ARG A 66 12.03 15.99 -17.36
C ARG A 66 12.34 17.47 -17.60
N ALA A 67 12.67 17.85 -18.83
CA ALA A 67 12.93 19.24 -19.22
C ALA A 67 11.66 20.02 -19.62
N LEU A 68 10.49 19.37 -19.66
CA LEU A 68 9.22 19.98 -20.06
C LEU A 68 8.32 20.19 -18.82
N PRO A 69 8.07 21.46 -18.40
CA PRO A 69 7.36 21.78 -17.15
C PRO A 69 5.95 21.18 -17.05
N PHE A 70 5.30 20.89 -18.18
CA PHE A 70 3.95 20.33 -18.23
C PHE A 70 3.86 18.87 -17.75
N PHE A 71 4.93 18.08 -17.91
CA PHE A 71 4.96 16.67 -17.49
C PHE A 71 5.31 16.47 -16.01
N GLN A 72 5.77 17.52 -15.31
CA GLN A 72 5.97 17.49 -13.87
C GLN A 72 4.63 17.52 -13.12
N LYS A 73 3.64 18.27 -13.62
CA LYS A 73 2.32 18.46 -12.96
C LYS A 73 1.38 17.25 -12.99
N SER A 74 1.56 16.31 -13.93
CA SER A 74 0.60 15.19 -14.12
C SER A 74 0.98 13.89 -13.39
N ARG A 75 1.97 13.93 -12.48
CA ARG A 75 2.49 12.71 -11.83
C ARG A 75 1.65 12.22 -10.64
N PHE A 76 0.78 13.06 -10.08
CA PHE A 76 0.13 12.78 -8.79
C PHE A 76 -1.41 12.78 -8.79
N GLY A 77 -2.06 13.09 -9.91
CA GLY A 77 -3.53 13.05 -9.95
C GLY A 77 -4.05 11.64 -9.64
N TYR A 78 -4.84 11.54 -8.58
CA TYR A 78 -5.52 10.32 -8.17
C TYR A 78 -6.42 9.87 -9.33
N LYS A 79 -5.98 8.87 -10.11
CA LYS A 79 -6.82 8.38 -11.21
C LYS A 79 -7.86 7.43 -10.63
N PRO A 80 -9.16 7.78 -10.67
CA PRO A 80 -10.20 6.91 -10.13
C PRO A 80 -10.11 5.51 -10.76
N VAL A 81 -10.49 4.50 -10.00
CA VAL A 81 -10.58 3.11 -10.46
C VAL A 81 -11.39 3.08 -11.76
N GLY A 82 -10.74 2.73 -12.87
CA GLY A 82 -11.32 2.78 -14.23
C GLY A 82 -10.68 3.78 -15.20
N LEU A 83 -10.02 4.84 -14.71
CA LEU A 83 -9.29 5.82 -15.55
C LEU A 83 -7.81 5.49 -15.74
N SER A 84 -7.26 4.58 -14.95
CA SER A 84 -5.93 4.07 -15.23
C SER A 84 -6.00 3.19 -16.50
N TRP A 85 -5.15 3.47 -17.49
CA TRP A 85 -5.08 2.71 -18.75
C TRP A 85 -4.91 1.20 -18.53
N ARG A 86 -4.38 0.78 -17.37
CA ARG A 86 -4.22 -0.62 -16.97
C ARG A 86 -5.53 -1.31 -16.64
N LEU A 87 -6.57 -0.57 -16.25
CA LEU A 87 -7.88 -1.08 -15.88
C LEU A 87 -8.92 -0.98 -17.01
N GLN A 88 -8.66 -0.21 -18.07
CA GLN A 88 -9.55 -0.09 -19.24
C GLN A 88 -9.78 -1.41 -19.99
N ILE A 89 -8.89 -2.39 -19.82
CA ILE A 89 -9.03 -3.72 -20.42
C ILE A 89 -10.00 -4.62 -19.64
N ILE A 90 -10.39 -4.22 -18.42
CA ILE A 90 -11.35 -4.96 -17.58
C ILE A 90 -12.77 -4.67 -18.08
N ASN A 91 -13.55 -5.73 -18.26
CA ASN A 91 -14.97 -5.63 -18.53
C ASN A 91 -15.74 -5.62 -17.20
N TRP A 92 -16.03 -4.42 -16.69
CA TRP A 92 -16.63 -4.24 -15.38
C TRP A 92 -18.02 -4.84 -15.25
N SER A 93 -18.86 -4.79 -16.29
CA SER A 93 -20.21 -5.40 -16.26
C SER A 93 -20.20 -6.92 -16.19
N ARG A 94 -19.02 -7.55 -16.24
CA ARG A 94 -18.81 -8.99 -16.11
C ARG A 94 -17.75 -9.37 -15.07
N THR A 95 -17.24 -8.40 -14.32
CA THR A 95 -16.19 -8.60 -13.31
C THR A 95 -16.81 -8.55 -11.93
N GLN A 96 -16.59 -9.59 -11.13
CA GLN A 96 -17.06 -9.68 -9.75
C GLN A 96 -16.01 -9.19 -8.74
N ALA A 97 -14.73 -9.42 -9.00
CA ALA A 97 -13.64 -9.00 -8.12
C ALA A 97 -12.39 -8.56 -8.89
N PHE A 98 -11.65 -7.63 -8.31
CA PHE A 98 -10.42 -7.08 -8.89
C PHE A 98 -9.45 -6.66 -7.78
N TYR A 99 -8.15 -6.84 -8.02
CA TYR A 99 -7.11 -6.40 -7.10
C TYR A 99 -6.61 -4.99 -7.43
N VAL A 100 -6.45 -4.18 -6.38
CA VAL A 100 -5.83 -2.86 -6.43
C VAL A 100 -4.47 -2.95 -5.73
N ASN A 101 -3.40 -2.61 -6.46
CA ASN A 101 -2.02 -2.69 -5.95
C ASN A 101 -1.87 -1.89 -4.65
N GLY A 102 -1.34 -2.55 -3.61
CA GLY A 102 -1.05 -1.93 -2.32
C GLY A 102 -2.27 -1.77 -1.41
N LEU A 103 -3.47 -2.21 -1.83
CA LEU A 103 -4.68 -2.16 -1.00
C LEU A 103 -5.23 -3.56 -0.72
N GLY A 104 -5.55 -4.33 -1.76
CA GLY A 104 -6.27 -5.60 -1.60
C GLY A 104 -7.23 -5.89 -2.76
N ILE A 105 -8.05 -6.93 -2.59
CA ILE A 105 -9.12 -7.26 -3.54
C ILE A 105 -10.38 -6.51 -3.15
N ARG A 106 -10.97 -5.85 -4.16
CA ARG A 106 -12.30 -5.27 -4.07
C ARG A 106 -13.29 -6.13 -4.85
N LEU A 107 -14.47 -6.33 -4.28
CA LEU A 107 -15.64 -6.82 -4.97
C LEU A 107 -16.28 -5.64 -5.70
N ASN A 108 -16.69 -5.90 -6.94
CA ASN A 108 -17.48 -4.98 -7.74
C ASN A 108 -18.95 -5.07 -7.26
N LEU A 109 -19.20 -4.51 -6.08
CA LEU A 109 -20.44 -4.60 -5.32
C LEU A 109 -21.46 -3.60 -5.84
N ARG A 110 -22.69 -4.07 -6.04
CA ARG A 110 -23.79 -3.24 -6.51
C ARG A 110 -24.12 -2.15 -5.48
N GLY A 111 -24.16 -0.91 -5.95
CA GLY A 111 -24.46 0.26 -5.12
C GLY A 111 -23.23 0.92 -4.51
N ARG A 112 -22.06 0.25 -4.53
CA ARG A 112 -20.78 0.83 -4.10
C ARG A 112 -19.87 1.12 -5.28
N GLU A 113 -19.72 0.17 -6.20
CA GLU A 113 -18.95 0.35 -7.43
C GLU A 113 -19.87 0.80 -8.59
N PRO A 114 -19.40 1.70 -9.49
CA PRO A 114 -20.24 2.29 -10.55
C PRO A 114 -20.90 1.28 -11.49
N GLN A 115 -20.25 0.13 -11.72
CA GLN A 115 -20.75 -0.96 -12.55
C GLN A 115 -20.85 -2.27 -11.74
N GLY A 116 -21.15 -2.16 -10.44
CA GLY A 116 -21.25 -3.26 -9.50
C GLY A 116 -22.25 -4.33 -9.91
N ILE A 117 -21.80 -5.58 -9.98
CA ILE A 117 -22.62 -6.73 -10.36
C ILE A 117 -22.84 -7.72 -9.22
N VAL A 118 -21.94 -7.77 -8.24
CA VAL A 118 -22.11 -8.61 -7.04
C VAL A 118 -23.24 -8.01 -6.22
N LYS A 119 -24.23 -8.81 -5.85
CA LYS A 119 -25.33 -8.31 -5.03
C LYS A 119 -24.92 -8.28 -3.54
N PRO A 120 -25.51 -7.40 -2.72
CA PRO A 120 -25.21 -7.34 -1.28
C PRO A 120 -25.42 -8.66 -0.53
N ASP A 121 -26.43 -9.46 -0.91
CA ASP A 121 -26.70 -10.77 -0.32
C ASP A 121 -25.69 -11.86 -0.73
N GLU A 122 -24.95 -11.65 -1.82
CA GLU A 122 -23.90 -12.54 -2.32
C GLU A 122 -22.50 -12.17 -1.77
N TYR A 123 -22.34 -10.96 -1.20
CA TYR A 123 -21.06 -10.39 -0.78
C TYR A 123 -20.23 -11.35 0.08
N GLU A 124 -20.83 -11.84 1.18
CA GLU A 124 -20.14 -12.71 2.13
C GLU A 124 -19.67 -14.01 1.48
N THR A 125 -20.53 -14.62 0.67
CA THR A 125 -20.20 -15.89 0.01
C THR A 125 -19.07 -15.71 -1.00
N VAL A 126 -19.08 -14.62 -1.77
CA VAL A 126 -18.03 -14.32 -2.76
C VAL A 126 -16.69 -14.06 -2.08
N CYS A 127 -16.68 -13.26 -1.00
CA CYS A 127 -15.47 -13.00 -0.23
C CYS A 127 -14.89 -14.30 0.35
N ASP A 128 -15.72 -15.12 1.03
CA ASP A 128 -15.26 -16.39 1.61
C ASP A 128 -14.69 -17.34 0.56
N GLN A 129 -15.32 -17.40 -0.62
CA GLN A 129 -14.83 -18.24 -1.70
C GLN A 129 -13.45 -17.78 -2.19
N ILE A 130 -13.28 -16.49 -2.46
CA ILE A 130 -12.01 -15.93 -2.92
C ILE A 130 -10.92 -16.12 -1.85
N ILE A 131 -11.24 -15.91 -0.58
CA ILE A 131 -10.30 -16.12 0.53
C ILE A 131 -9.83 -17.57 0.57
N ARG A 132 -10.76 -18.54 0.56
CA ARG A 132 -10.42 -19.97 0.55
C ARG A 132 -9.54 -20.35 -0.63
N ASP A 133 -9.87 -19.86 -1.82
CA ASP A 133 -9.14 -20.20 -3.04
C ASP A 133 -7.72 -19.58 -3.04
N LEU A 134 -7.56 -18.36 -2.52
CA LEU A 134 -6.25 -17.70 -2.39
C LEU A 134 -5.38 -18.38 -1.34
N GLN A 135 -5.95 -18.79 -0.20
CA GLN A 135 -5.25 -19.56 0.83
C GLN A 135 -4.72 -20.90 0.31
N ALA A 136 -5.34 -21.45 -0.75
CA ALA A 136 -4.91 -22.68 -1.40
C ALA A 136 -3.85 -22.47 -2.50
N VAL A 137 -3.57 -21.22 -2.92
CA VAL A 137 -2.58 -20.96 -3.97
C VAL A 137 -1.17 -21.35 -3.50
N ARG A 138 -0.46 -22.11 -4.33
CA ARG A 138 0.93 -22.51 -4.12
C ARG A 138 1.79 -22.09 -5.31
N ASP A 139 3.03 -21.72 -5.04
CA ASP A 139 4.02 -21.53 -6.10
C ASP A 139 4.39 -22.89 -6.73
N PRO A 140 4.28 -23.06 -8.05
CA PRO A 140 4.50 -24.35 -8.68
C PRO A 140 5.95 -24.83 -8.66
N ALA A 141 6.94 -23.97 -8.34
CA ALA A 141 8.34 -24.41 -8.27
C ALA A 141 8.77 -24.85 -6.88
N SER A 142 8.34 -24.12 -5.84
CA SER A 142 8.69 -24.41 -4.45
C SER A 142 7.63 -25.24 -3.72
N GLY A 143 6.38 -25.24 -4.20
CA GLY A 143 5.23 -25.78 -3.49
C GLY A 143 4.79 -24.94 -2.28
N ALA A 144 5.43 -23.80 -2.04
CA ALA A 144 5.14 -22.95 -0.88
C ALA A 144 3.82 -22.17 -1.05
N PRO A 145 3.08 -21.91 0.04
CA PRO A 145 1.99 -20.92 0.03
C PRO A 145 2.50 -19.55 -0.42
N VAL A 146 1.69 -18.86 -1.22
CA VAL A 146 2.00 -17.50 -1.69
C VAL A 146 1.74 -16.48 -0.59
N TYR A 147 0.65 -16.66 0.15
CA TYR A 147 0.21 -15.74 1.21
C TYR A 147 0.38 -16.41 2.57
N ALA A 148 0.90 -15.63 3.53
CA ALA A 148 0.92 -16.01 4.95
C ALA A 148 -0.50 -16.03 5.51
N ALA A 149 -1.30 -15.05 5.13
CA ALA A 149 -2.72 -14.98 5.47
C ALA A 149 -3.51 -14.17 4.43
N VAL A 150 -4.82 -14.38 4.44
CA VAL A 150 -5.78 -13.67 3.58
C VAL A 150 -6.95 -13.30 4.48
N HIS A 151 -7.13 -12.01 4.71
CA HIS A 151 -8.00 -11.47 5.75
C HIS A 151 -9.21 -10.78 5.16
N ARG A 152 -10.32 -10.79 5.92
CA ARG A 152 -11.42 -9.85 5.72
C ARG A 152 -10.99 -8.46 6.21
N ARG A 153 -11.49 -7.40 5.56
CA ARG A 153 -11.18 -6.03 6.00
C ARG A 153 -11.57 -5.77 7.45
N GLU A 154 -12.67 -6.34 7.91
CA GLU A 154 -13.19 -6.20 9.28
C GLU A 154 -12.28 -6.86 10.32
N ALA A 155 -11.41 -7.78 9.91
CA ALA A 155 -10.43 -8.42 10.79
C ALA A 155 -9.15 -7.56 10.96
N VAL A 156 -8.91 -6.61 10.05
CA VAL A 156 -7.69 -5.80 10.02
C VAL A 156 -7.97 -4.35 10.41
N TYR A 157 -9.07 -3.78 9.91
CA TYR A 157 -9.42 -2.38 10.04
C TYR A 157 -10.75 -2.22 10.77
N HIS A 158 -10.92 -1.07 11.42
CA HIS A 158 -12.14 -0.65 12.08
C HIS A 158 -12.30 0.88 11.98
N GLY A 159 -13.46 1.40 12.35
CA GLY A 159 -13.74 2.84 12.33
C GLY A 159 -14.55 3.32 11.12
N PRO A 160 -14.77 4.64 11.00
CA PRO A 160 -15.75 5.22 10.08
C PRO A 160 -15.40 5.04 8.59
N TYR A 161 -14.14 4.77 8.28
CA TYR A 161 -13.64 4.61 6.91
C TYR A 161 -13.51 3.15 6.47
N LEU A 162 -13.97 2.19 7.27
CA LEU A 162 -13.90 0.76 6.97
C LEU A 162 -14.45 0.39 5.58
N GLU A 163 -15.52 1.06 5.14
CA GLU A 163 -16.12 0.84 3.83
C GLU A 163 -15.24 1.26 2.64
N GLN A 164 -14.25 2.11 2.87
CA GLN A 164 -13.28 2.54 1.85
C GLN A 164 -12.15 1.52 1.65
N ALA A 165 -11.88 0.68 2.65
CA ALA A 165 -10.87 -0.38 2.56
C ALA A 165 -11.21 -1.39 1.45
N ALA A 166 -10.21 -2.12 0.97
CA ALA A 166 -10.44 -3.28 0.11
C ALA A 166 -11.10 -4.40 0.93
N ASP A 167 -12.01 -5.18 0.33
CA ASP A 167 -12.80 -6.20 1.05
C ASP A 167 -11.95 -7.36 1.57
N ILE A 168 -10.89 -7.70 0.84
CA ILE A 168 -9.95 -8.76 1.20
C ILE A 168 -8.53 -8.20 1.20
N ILE A 169 -7.86 -8.36 2.33
CA ILE A 169 -6.49 -7.91 2.58
C ILE A 169 -5.54 -9.11 2.45
N LEU A 170 -4.42 -8.90 1.79
CA LEU A 170 -3.44 -9.95 1.49
C LEU A 170 -2.20 -9.75 2.35
N GLU A 171 -1.81 -10.78 3.08
CA GLU A 171 -0.56 -10.82 3.82
C GLU A 171 0.41 -11.77 3.11
N GLU A 172 1.47 -11.19 2.54
CA GLU A 172 2.45 -11.93 1.75
C GLU A 172 3.49 -12.59 2.66
N HIS A 173 4.07 -13.72 2.22
CA HIS A 173 5.28 -14.21 2.86
C HIS A 173 6.45 -13.31 2.48
N THR A 174 6.93 -12.53 3.45
CA THR A 174 8.06 -11.63 3.27
C THR A 174 9.26 -12.00 4.13
N LEU A 175 9.09 -12.54 5.33
CA LEU A 175 10.22 -12.75 6.25
C LEU A 175 10.92 -14.12 6.17
N ASN A 176 10.81 -14.85 5.04
CA ASN A 176 11.55 -16.11 4.90
C ASN A 176 13.04 -15.85 4.63
N PRO A 177 13.97 -16.53 5.34
CA PRO A 177 15.40 -16.43 5.06
C PRO A 177 15.79 -16.85 3.64
N ASP A 178 15.05 -17.77 3.02
CA ASP A 178 15.17 -18.08 1.59
C ASP A 178 14.22 -17.20 0.78
N ALA A 179 14.77 -16.19 0.12
CA ALA A 179 14.03 -15.26 -0.74
C ALA A 179 13.23 -15.95 -1.85
N ARG A 180 13.53 -17.22 -2.19
CA ARG A 180 12.73 -18.04 -3.12
C ARG A 180 11.34 -18.38 -2.61
N LEU A 181 11.17 -18.35 -1.30
CA LEU A 181 9.91 -18.60 -0.59
C LEU A 181 9.19 -17.29 -0.22
N ASN A 182 9.78 -16.15 -0.57
CA ASN A 182 9.14 -14.85 -0.45
C ASN A 182 8.49 -14.45 -1.77
N PHE A 183 7.32 -13.81 -1.67
CA PHE A 183 6.50 -13.44 -2.81
C PHE A 183 6.18 -11.95 -2.80
N SER A 184 5.80 -11.43 -3.98
CA SER A 184 5.08 -10.15 -4.07
C SER A 184 3.83 -10.33 -4.91
N THR A 185 2.82 -9.51 -4.67
CA THR A 185 1.58 -9.52 -5.45
C THR A 185 1.54 -8.36 -6.42
N SER A 186 1.01 -8.61 -7.61
CA SER A 186 0.74 -7.53 -8.55
C SER A 186 -0.55 -7.74 -9.33
N GLY A 187 -1.37 -6.69 -9.33
CA GLY A 187 -2.54 -6.56 -10.18
C GLY A 187 -2.23 -6.22 -11.63
N ALA A 188 -0.96 -6.31 -12.06
CA ALA A 188 -0.60 -6.04 -13.44
C ALA A 188 -1.20 -7.11 -14.37
N LEU A 189 -2.07 -6.67 -15.29
CA LEU A 189 -2.65 -7.50 -16.33
C LEU A 189 -1.83 -7.43 -17.62
N TYR A 190 -1.53 -8.59 -18.20
CA TYR A 190 -0.77 -8.71 -19.45
C TYR A 190 -1.59 -9.55 -20.45
N PRO A 191 -2.45 -8.93 -21.29
CA PRO A 191 -3.37 -9.64 -22.17
C PRO A 191 -2.77 -10.68 -23.13
N HIS A 192 -1.46 -10.61 -23.37
CA HIS A 192 -0.73 -11.48 -24.29
C HIS A 192 -0.13 -12.72 -23.63
N ARG A 193 -0.21 -12.83 -22.29
CA ARG A 193 0.34 -13.92 -21.47
C ARG A 193 -0.53 -14.08 -20.20
N LEU A 194 -1.84 -14.21 -20.39
CA LEU A 194 -2.83 -14.28 -19.30
C LEU A 194 -2.80 -15.62 -18.54
N ASP A 195 -2.17 -16.62 -19.14
CA ASP A 195 -1.88 -17.93 -18.60
C ASP A 195 -0.70 -17.91 -17.60
N GLU A 196 0.11 -16.85 -17.59
CA GLU A 196 1.19 -16.69 -16.61
C GLU A 196 0.66 -16.17 -15.27
N LEU A 197 0.63 -17.02 -14.24
CA LEU A 197 0.24 -16.62 -12.88
C LEU A 197 1.44 -16.15 -12.04
N PHE A 198 2.66 -16.50 -12.42
CA PHE A 198 3.88 -16.17 -11.71
C PHE A 198 4.90 -15.53 -12.64
N ALA A 199 5.55 -14.46 -12.19
CA ALA A 199 6.58 -13.75 -12.92
C ALA A 199 7.84 -13.54 -12.07
N ILE A 200 9.02 -13.60 -12.68
CA ILE A 200 10.29 -13.27 -12.03
C ILE A 200 10.63 -11.81 -12.34
N LYS A 201 10.87 -11.01 -11.29
CA LYS A 201 11.23 -9.59 -11.42
C LYS A 201 12.76 -9.47 -11.51
N ARG A 202 13.24 -8.58 -12.38
CA ARG A 202 14.68 -8.29 -12.54
C ARG A 202 15.30 -7.60 -11.31
N LEU A 203 14.49 -6.90 -10.52
CA LEU A 203 14.87 -6.22 -9.27
C LEU A 203 14.03 -6.81 -8.12
N PRO A 204 14.53 -7.85 -7.44
CA PRO A 204 13.85 -8.52 -6.33
C PRO A 204 13.98 -7.65 -5.07
N GLY A 205 12.90 -6.94 -4.72
CA GLY A 205 12.85 -6.01 -3.60
C GLY A 205 11.45 -5.43 -3.48
N ASP A 206 10.88 -5.52 -2.28
CA ASP A 206 9.60 -4.94 -1.87
C ASP A 206 9.67 -4.39 -0.44
N HIS A 207 8.61 -3.70 -0.04
CA HIS A 207 8.43 -3.21 1.33
C HIS A 207 8.07 -4.37 2.26
N ASP A 208 8.33 -4.20 3.56
CA ASP A 208 7.98 -5.18 4.59
C ASP A 208 7.42 -4.50 5.84
N TRP A 209 6.94 -5.27 6.81
CA TRP A 209 6.38 -4.79 8.07
C TRP A 209 7.45 -4.31 9.05
N GLU A 210 8.59 -5.02 9.12
CA GLU A 210 9.64 -4.72 10.10
C GLU A 210 10.55 -3.59 9.62
N GLY A 211 10.24 -2.37 10.06
CA GLY A 211 11.00 -1.16 9.80
C GLY A 211 12.21 -0.96 10.71
N ILE A 212 12.76 0.25 10.67
CA ILE A 212 13.90 0.68 11.50
C ILE A 212 13.42 1.77 12.45
N LEU A 213 13.79 1.66 13.73
CA LEU A 213 13.67 2.72 14.72
C LEU A 213 15.02 2.86 15.45
N LEU A 214 15.61 4.04 15.37
CA LEU A 214 16.76 4.43 16.17
C LEU A 214 16.42 5.72 16.91
N ALA A 215 16.78 5.79 18.19
CA ALA A 215 16.64 7.00 18.99
C ALA A 215 17.98 7.30 19.68
N ALA A 216 18.36 8.58 19.73
CA ALA A 216 19.56 9.03 20.41
C ALA A 216 19.37 10.46 20.93
N GLY A 217 19.89 10.76 22.12
CA GLY A 217 19.82 12.10 22.70
C GLY A 217 19.54 12.07 24.20
N PRO A 218 19.24 13.23 24.80
CA PRO A 218 18.99 13.37 26.24
C PRO A 218 17.81 12.50 26.67
N GLY A 219 17.95 11.75 27.76
CA GLY A 219 16.87 10.93 28.32
C GLY A 219 16.60 9.61 27.57
N ILE A 220 17.21 9.37 26.41
CA ILE A 220 17.15 8.07 25.73
C ILE A 220 18.10 7.10 26.43
N ARG A 221 17.55 5.95 26.84
CA ARG A 221 18.31 4.89 27.50
C ARG A 221 19.24 4.19 26.51
N ALA A 222 20.54 4.30 26.75
CA ALA A 222 21.55 3.62 25.93
C ALA A 222 21.34 2.09 25.92
N GLY A 223 21.36 1.48 24.72
CA GLY A 223 21.14 0.05 24.55
C GLY A 223 19.69 -0.40 24.78
N ALA A 224 18.72 0.52 24.81
CA ALA A 224 17.31 0.16 24.83
C ALA A 224 16.94 -0.70 23.61
N SER A 225 16.17 -1.74 23.87
CA SER A 225 15.49 -2.54 22.85
C SER A 225 14.00 -2.41 23.08
N VAL A 226 13.27 -2.08 22.03
CA VAL A 226 11.82 -1.96 22.04
C VAL A 226 11.27 -2.99 21.08
N THR A 227 10.39 -3.85 21.59
CA THR A 227 9.74 -4.91 20.82
C THR A 227 8.30 -4.55 20.55
N GLY A 228 7.82 -4.77 19.34
CA GLY A 228 6.41 -4.52 18.98
C GLY A 228 6.05 -3.03 18.84
N ALA A 229 7.04 -2.15 18.67
CA ALA A 229 6.78 -0.75 18.32
C ALA A 229 6.06 -0.67 16.96
N ARG A 230 5.02 0.16 16.91
CA ARG A 230 4.23 0.42 15.70
C ARG A 230 4.55 1.82 15.19
N LEU A 231 4.43 2.05 13.89
CA LEU A 231 4.66 3.37 13.27
C LEU A 231 3.84 4.49 13.96
N MET A 232 2.58 4.18 14.29
CA MET A 232 1.64 5.03 15.02
C MET A 232 2.07 5.39 16.45
N ASP A 233 2.96 4.62 17.09
CA ASP A 233 3.48 4.91 18.43
C ASP A 233 4.48 6.07 18.43
N LEU A 234 5.01 6.46 17.26
CA LEU A 234 6.01 7.52 17.16
C LEU A 234 5.45 8.91 17.42
N ALA A 235 4.25 9.21 16.91
CA ALA A 235 3.61 10.50 17.15
C ALA A 235 3.44 10.79 18.66
N PRO A 236 2.79 9.93 19.47
CA PRO A 236 2.67 10.15 20.91
C PRO A 236 4.03 10.11 21.61
N THR A 237 4.99 9.31 21.14
CA THR A 237 6.36 9.30 21.67
C THR A 237 7.07 10.64 21.45
N ILE A 238 6.95 11.23 20.26
CA ILE A 238 7.57 12.54 19.94
C ILE A 238 6.89 13.65 20.75
N LEU A 239 5.56 13.67 20.83
CA LEU A 239 4.84 14.63 21.69
C LEU A 239 5.30 14.52 23.15
N TYR A 240 5.44 13.29 23.63
CA TYR A 240 5.97 13.02 24.96
C TYR A 240 7.36 13.62 25.13
N THR A 241 8.26 13.51 24.15
CA THR A 241 9.62 14.06 24.23
C THR A 241 9.66 15.59 24.25
N LEU A 242 8.66 16.22 23.63
CA LEU A 242 8.50 17.67 23.57
C LEU A 242 7.79 18.25 24.81
N GLY A 243 7.37 17.40 25.76
CA GLY A 243 6.62 17.81 26.95
C GLY A 243 5.19 18.27 26.61
N LEU A 244 4.67 17.87 25.46
CA LEU A 244 3.33 18.21 25.00
C LEU A 244 2.32 17.13 25.44
N PRO A 245 1.07 17.52 25.75
CA PRO A 245 0.04 16.55 26.06
C PRO A 245 -0.34 15.73 24.81
N ILE A 246 -0.65 14.45 25.01
CA ILE A 246 -1.02 13.50 23.95
C ILE A 246 -2.54 13.46 23.80
N PRO A 247 -3.09 13.70 22.61
CA PRO A 247 -4.52 13.54 22.35
C PRO A 247 -5.00 12.11 22.61
N GLN A 248 -6.16 11.98 23.27
CA GLN A 248 -6.73 10.67 23.67
C GLN A 248 -7.21 9.80 22.49
N ASP A 249 -7.42 10.38 21.31
CA ASP A 249 -7.83 9.68 20.09
C ASP A 249 -6.66 9.12 19.28
N MET A 250 -5.41 9.31 19.72
CA MET A 250 -4.26 8.63 19.09
C MET A 250 -4.30 7.13 19.39
N ASP A 251 -4.30 6.31 18.33
CA ASP A 251 -4.26 4.85 18.46
C ASP A 251 -2.89 4.33 18.99
N GLY A 252 -1.85 5.14 18.82
CA GLY A 252 -0.49 4.84 19.27
C GLY A 252 -0.28 5.07 20.76
N THR A 253 0.75 4.44 21.32
CA THR A 253 1.17 4.62 22.72
C THR A 253 2.60 5.11 22.80
N VAL A 254 2.96 5.80 23.89
CA VAL A 254 4.36 6.21 24.12
C VAL A 254 5.25 4.97 24.24
N LEU A 255 6.33 4.92 23.46
CA LEU A 255 7.38 3.91 23.56
C LEU A 255 8.25 4.16 24.79
N ILE A 256 7.65 4.00 25.97
CA ILE A 256 8.24 4.43 27.25
C ILE A 256 9.57 3.75 27.55
N ASP A 257 9.76 2.52 27.05
CA ASP A 257 10.98 1.74 27.23
C ASP A 257 12.22 2.34 26.52
N LEU A 258 12.02 3.33 25.63
CA LEU A 258 13.12 4.12 25.05
C LEU A 258 13.80 5.03 26.05
N PHE A 259 13.11 5.45 27.11
CA PHE A 259 13.59 6.49 28.01
C PHE A 259 14.20 5.92 29.29
N ASP A 260 15.15 6.65 29.88
CA ASP A 260 15.67 6.32 31.20
C ASP A 260 14.73 6.77 32.33
N GLU A 261 14.88 6.17 33.52
CA GLU A 261 14.00 6.49 34.65
C GLU A 261 14.08 7.95 35.11
N THR A 262 15.18 8.65 34.83
CA THR A 262 15.34 10.05 35.22
C THR A 262 14.47 10.93 34.35
N PHE A 263 14.49 10.71 33.04
CA PHE A 263 13.62 11.39 32.09
C PHE A 263 12.15 11.15 32.41
N ILE A 264 11.77 9.89 32.63
CA ILE A 264 10.38 9.51 32.95
C ILE A 264 9.87 10.21 34.22
N ARG A 265 10.73 10.32 35.25
CA ARG A 265 10.39 11.03 36.50
C ARG A 265 10.27 12.55 36.33
N GLN A 266 11.10 13.15 35.49
CA GLN A 266 11.10 14.59 35.25
C GLN A 266 9.94 15.04 34.36
N GLN A 267 9.51 14.17 33.45
CA GLN A 267 8.48 14.46 32.46
C GLN A 267 7.42 13.36 32.50
N PRO A 268 6.41 13.46 33.38
CA PRO A 268 5.32 12.50 33.40
C PRO A 268 4.47 12.62 32.12
N ILE A 269 3.95 11.48 31.64
CA ILE A 269 3.04 11.47 30.48
C ILE A 269 1.76 12.23 30.83
N ALA A 270 1.37 13.16 29.96
CA ALA A 270 0.13 13.91 30.06
C ALA A 270 -0.74 13.64 28.84
N TYR A 271 -2.06 13.51 29.06
CA TYR A 271 -3.05 13.35 28.01
C TYR A 271 -3.97 14.57 27.96
N CYS A 272 -4.50 14.90 26.79
CA CYS A 272 -5.54 15.93 26.61
C CYS A 272 -6.74 15.39 25.83
N GLU A 273 -7.87 16.07 25.98
CA GLU A 273 -9.02 15.83 25.11
C GLU A 273 -8.67 16.20 23.66
N THR A 274 -9.27 15.48 22.72
CA THR A 274 -9.12 15.72 21.29
C THR A 274 -9.80 17.04 20.93
N THR A 275 -9.02 18.01 20.45
CA THR A 275 -9.51 19.34 20.05
C THR A 275 -9.66 19.51 18.54
N ALA A 276 -9.47 18.44 17.76
CA ALA A 276 -9.60 18.49 16.31
C ALA A 276 -11.08 18.64 15.91
N GLU A 277 -11.42 19.79 15.32
CA GLU A 277 -12.64 19.93 14.51
C GLU A 277 -12.59 18.89 13.37
N PRO A 278 -13.70 18.22 13.03
CA PRO A 278 -13.71 17.27 11.93
C PRO A 278 -13.22 17.96 10.66
N GLU A 279 -12.13 17.45 10.08
CA GLU A 279 -11.64 17.93 8.79
C GLU A 279 -12.79 17.90 7.78
N GLN A 280 -12.99 19.01 7.06
CA GLN A 280 -13.86 19.05 5.90
C GLN A 280 -13.42 17.94 4.95
N VAL A 281 -14.29 16.95 4.74
CA VAL A 281 -14.08 15.90 3.74
C VAL A 281 -14.16 16.59 2.37
N PHE A 282 -13.00 16.85 1.76
CA PHE A 282 -12.94 17.47 0.44
C PHE A 282 -13.33 16.45 -0.64
N GLU A 283 -14.15 16.89 -1.59
CA GLU A 283 -14.53 16.09 -2.76
C GLU A 283 -13.28 15.76 -3.62
N PRO A 284 -13.21 14.57 -4.26
CA PRO A 284 -12.01 14.06 -4.93
C PRO A 284 -11.40 14.98 -6.00
N TYR A 285 -12.19 15.90 -6.55
CA TYR A 285 -11.75 16.83 -7.60
C TYR A 285 -11.16 18.14 -7.04
N GLU A 286 -11.50 18.53 -5.81
CA GLU A 286 -10.89 19.68 -5.12
C GLU A 286 -9.60 19.29 -4.37
N ALA A 287 -9.40 17.97 -4.17
CA ALA A 287 -8.29 17.42 -3.40
C ALA A 287 -6.93 17.50 -4.12
N ASP A 288 -6.84 17.46 -5.45
CA ASP A 288 -5.52 17.34 -6.12
C ASP A 288 -4.63 18.58 -5.89
N GLU A 289 -5.16 19.80 -5.99
CA GLU A 289 -4.37 21.03 -5.77
C GLU A 289 -4.06 21.24 -4.28
N LEU A 290 -5.01 20.92 -3.40
CA LEU A 290 -4.83 21.04 -1.95
C LEU A 290 -3.86 19.98 -1.39
N VAL A 291 -3.90 18.76 -1.92
CA VAL A 291 -2.95 17.69 -1.60
C VAL A 291 -1.57 18.06 -2.11
N GLU A 292 -1.44 18.61 -3.33
CA GLU A 292 -0.15 19.11 -3.82
C GLU A 292 0.38 20.23 -2.91
N GLN A 293 -0.49 21.16 -2.49
CA GLN A 293 -0.11 22.24 -1.57
C GLN A 293 0.33 21.71 -0.20
N ARG A 294 -0.44 20.81 0.42
CA ARG A 294 -0.06 20.17 1.70
C ARG A 294 1.26 19.42 1.58
N LEU A 295 1.48 18.67 0.51
CA LEU A 295 2.74 17.97 0.27
C LEU A 295 3.91 18.94 0.08
N ARG A 296 3.68 20.12 -0.54
CA ARG A 296 4.69 21.18 -0.65
C ARG A 296 5.00 21.80 0.71
N GLU A 297 3.98 22.05 1.53
CA GLU A 297 4.14 22.52 2.92
C GLU A 297 4.89 21.50 3.80
N LEU A 298 4.68 20.21 3.56
CA LEU A 298 5.40 19.10 4.21
C LEU A 298 6.80 18.85 3.62
N GLY A 299 7.25 19.65 2.64
CA GLY A 299 8.60 19.58 2.08
C GLY A 299 8.83 18.44 1.08
N TYR A 300 7.77 17.77 0.59
CA TYR A 300 7.87 16.77 -0.47
C TYR A 300 8.09 17.38 -1.86
N PHE A 301 7.98 18.71 -1.97
CA PHE A 301 8.28 19.49 -3.16
C PHE A 301 9.18 20.68 -2.81
N GLU A 302 10.23 20.90 -3.60
CA GLU A 302 10.97 22.18 -3.69
C GLU A 302 10.35 23.09 -4.77
#